data_AF-A0A9D9DXL4-F1
#
_entry.id   AF-A0A9D9DXL4-F1
#
_cell.length_a   1.000
_cell.length_b   1.000
_cell.length_c   1.000
_cell.angle_alpha   90.00
_cell.angle_beta   90.00
_cell.angle_gamma   90.00
#
_symmetry.space_group_name_H-M   'P 1'
#
loop_
_entity.id
_entity.type
_entity.pdbx_description
1 polymer ?
#
loop_
_entity_poly.entity_id
_entity_poly.type
_entity_poly.pdbx_seq_one_letter_code
_entity_poly.pdbx_strand_id
1 'polypeptide(L)'
;MKARKETIRRAVENGSMDRVNRLVSAAHLLNCEANGLIEETADILRENGLLLGELKKYHSDFVKCADRYFREFAVMVADDRRKMDMFEDMDEFDRMFREWAKIDESKQIRS
;
A
#
# COMPACT_ATOMS: atom_id res chain seq x y z
N MET A 1 13.37 16.36 -31.63
CA MET A 1 12.65 15.60 -30.58
C MET A 1 11.58 14.73 -31.24
N LYS A 2 11.70 13.39 -31.25
CA LYS A 2 10.56 12.54 -31.62
C LYS A 2 9.42 12.85 -30.65
N ALA A 3 8.30 13.32 -31.19
CA ALA A 3 7.27 14.04 -30.46
C ALA A 3 6.77 13.22 -29.27
N ARG A 4 6.80 13.80 -28.05
CA ARG A 4 6.33 13.21 -26.78
C ARG A 4 5.00 12.44 -26.90
N LYS A 5 4.09 12.89 -27.77
CA LYS A 5 2.82 12.23 -28.10
C LYS A 5 2.98 10.84 -28.71
N GLU A 6 3.95 10.64 -29.60
CA GLU A 6 4.20 9.35 -30.26
C GLU A 6 4.77 8.32 -29.29
N THR A 7 5.63 8.76 -28.37
CA THR A 7 6.17 7.91 -27.30
C THR A 7 5.05 7.45 -26.35
N ILE A 8 4.15 8.35 -25.96
CA ILE A 8 2.99 8.02 -25.11
C ILE A 8 2.05 7.06 -25.82
N ARG A 9 1.71 7.34 -27.09
CA ARG A 9 0.83 6.48 -27.89
C ARG A 9 1.36 5.06 -27.97
N ARG A 10 2.65 4.89 -28.28
CA ARG A 10 3.30 3.58 -28.31
C ARG A 10 3.27 2.85 -26.97
N ALA A 11 3.47 3.58 -25.87
CA ALA A 11 3.43 3.02 -24.51
C ALA A 11 2.02 2.60 -24.08
N VAL A 12 0.99 3.23 -24.61
CA VAL A 12 -0.41 2.81 -24.45
C VAL A 12 -0.69 1.58 -25.31
N GLU A 13 -0.36 1.63 -26.61
CA GLU A 13 -0.63 0.55 -27.58
C GLU A 13 0.08 -0.76 -27.21
N ASN A 14 1.26 -0.69 -26.60
CA ASN A 14 2.00 -1.89 -26.18
C ASN A 14 1.67 -2.35 -24.75
N GLY A 15 0.68 -1.75 -24.08
CA GLY A 15 0.24 -2.12 -22.73
C GLY A 15 1.18 -1.73 -21.58
N SER A 16 2.23 -0.94 -21.85
CA SER A 16 3.17 -0.51 -20.80
C SER A 16 2.47 0.33 -19.73
N MET A 17 1.54 1.21 -20.13
CA MET A 17 0.79 2.05 -19.19
C MET A 17 -0.09 1.21 -18.25
N ASP A 18 -0.72 0.15 -18.75
CA ASP A 18 -1.51 -0.76 -17.91
C ASP A 18 -0.64 -1.56 -16.93
N ARG A 19 0.58 -1.92 -17.34
CA ARG A 19 1.55 -2.56 -16.45
C ARG A 19 2.07 -1.59 -15.39
N VAL A 20 2.34 -0.34 -15.74
CA VAL A 20 2.73 0.71 -14.78
C VAL A 20 1.63 0.90 -13.75
N ASN A 21 0.38 1.03 -14.17
CA ASN A 21 -0.75 1.16 -13.25
C ASN A 21 -0.81 0.00 -12.26
N ARG A 22 -0.74 -1.26 -12.75
CA ARG A 22 -0.73 -2.44 -11.88
C ARG A 22 0.44 -2.47 -10.89
N LEU A 23 1.64 -2.13 -11.34
CA LEU A 23 2.82 -2.12 -10.48
C LEU A 23 2.71 -1.08 -9.37
N VAL A 24 2.25 0.11 -9.71
CA VAL A 24 2.15 1.20 -8.72
C VAL A 24 0.96 0.98 -7.78
N SER A 25 -0.17 0.43 -8.26
CA SER A 25 -1.26 -0.03 -7.40
C SER A 25 -0.82 -1.13 -6.43
N ALA A 26 -0.07 -2.13 -6.89
CA ALA A 26 0.45 -3.18 -6.01
C ALA A 26 1.42 -2.62 -4.96
N ALA A 27 2.31 -1.70 -5.35
CA ALA A 27 3.19 -1.01 -4.41
C ALA A 27 2.40 -0.19 -3.38
N HIS A 28 1.27 0.40 -3.78
CA HIS A 28 0.40 1.12 -2.85
C HIS A 28 -0.22 0.19 -1.81
N LEU A 29 -0.78 -0.96 -2.23
CA LEU A 29 -1.33 -1.97 -1.30
C LEU A 29 -0.28 -2.44 -0.28
N LEU A 30 0.95 -2.72 -0.73
CA LEU A 30 2.05 -3.10 0.16
C LEU A 30 2.37 -2.03 1.22
N ASN A 31 2.32 -0.75 0.86
CA ASN A 31 2.56 0.33 1.81
C ASN A 31 1.42 0.46 2.83
N CYS A 32 0.16 0.29 2.39
CA CYS A 32 -0.99 0.27 3.29
C CYS A 32 -0.90 -0.87 4.30
N GLU A 33 -0.59 -2.09 3.84
CA GLU A 33 -0.37 -3.26 4.69
C GLU A 33 0.74 -2.99 5.73
N ALA A 34 1.89 -2.50 5.28
CA ALA A 34 3.01 -2.18 6.18
C ALA A 34 2.64 -1.14 7.24
N ASN A 35 1.79 -0.15 6.91
CA ASN A 35 1.30 0.82 7.89
C ASN A 35 0.40 0.15 8.93
N GLY A 36 -0.54 -0.70 8.50
CA GLY A 36 -1.43 -1.43 9.40
C GLY A 36 -0.67 -2.27 10.44
N LEU A 37 0.38 -2.97 10.01
CA LEU A 37 1.24 -3.78 10.91
C LEU A 37 1.94 -2.93 11.97
N ILE A 38 2.41 -1.73 11.61
CA ILE A 38 3.09 -0.84 12.56
C ILE A 38 2.09 -0.20 13.53
N GLU A 39 0.88 0.12 13.07
CA GLU A 39 -0.20 0.59 13.94
C GLU A 39 -0.60 -0.49 14.95
N GLU A 40 -0.82 -1.73 14.50
CA GLU A 40 -1.10 -2.88 15.36
C GLU A 40 0.01 -3.09 16.40
N THR A 41 1.29 -3.03 15.97
CA THR A 41 2.43 -3.10 16.89
C THR A 41 2.40 -1.97 17.92
N ALA A 42 2.06 -0.74 17.49
CA ALA A 42 2.00 0.43 18.37
C ALA A 42 0.86 0.34 19.40
N ASP A 43 -0.20 -0.39 19.09
CA ASP A 43 -1.34 -0.62 19.96
C ASP A 43 -1.03 -1.72 20.97
N ILE A 44 -0.47 -2.86 20.54
CA ILE A 44 0.00 -3.94 21.44
C ILE A 44 0.96 -3.38 22.49
N LEU A 45 1.96 -2.58 22.08
CA LEU A 45 2.90 -1.99 23.03
C LEU A 45 2.21 -1.04 24.00
N ARG A 46 1.27 -0.21 23.53
CA ARG A 46 0.55 0.77 24.37
C ARG A 46 -0.30 0.07 25.42
N GLU A 47 -0.99 -1.00 25.06
CA GLU A 47 -1.79 -1.82 25.97
C GLU A 47 -0.95 -2.45 27.08
N ASN A 48 0.32 -2.74 26.79
CA ASN A 48 1.29 -3.29 27.74
C ASN A 48 2.10 -2.21 28.48
N GLY A 49 1.73 -0.93 28.38
CA GLY A 49 2.44 0.18 29.04
C GLY A 49 3.82 0.48 28.45
N LEU A 50 4.11 -0.02 27.25
CA LEU A 50 5.35 0.18 26.51
C LEU A 50 5.18 1.23 25.42
N LEU A 51 6.30 1.76 24.93
CA LEU A 51 6.34 2.72 23.83
C LEU A 51 7.12 2.14 22.66
N LEU A 52 6.59 2.31 21.44
CA LEU A 52 7.28 1.98 20.18
C LEU A 52 8.53 2.88 19.95
N GLY A 53 8.74 3.90 20.80
CA GLY A 53 9.91 4.77 20.77
C GLY A 53 9.98 5.63 19.51
N GLU A 54 11.21 5.95 19.07
CA GLU A 54 11.45 6.78 17.88
C GLU A 54 10.92 6.14 16.58
N LEU A 55 10.71 4.81 16.55
CA LEU A 55 10.16 4.14 15.37
C LEU A 55 8.77 4.66 15.01
N LYS A 56 7.91 4.97 16.00
CA LYS A 56 6.59 5.58 15.76
C LYS A 56 6.71 6.93 15.06
N LYS A 57 7.69 7.73 15.48
CA LYS A 57 7.94 9.06 14.92
C LYS A 57 8.46 8.96 13.49
N TYR A 58 9.46 8.10 13.25
CA TYR A 58 9.96 7.87 11.89
C TYR A 58 8.89 7.29 10.97
N HIS A 59 8.05 6.38 11.47
CA HIS A 59 6.91 5.87 10.70
C HIS A 59 5.90 6.98 10.39
N SER A 60 5.57 7.83 11.36
CA SER A 60 4.67 8.98 11.13
C SER A 60 5.22 9.94 10.07
N ASP A 61 6.53 10.20 10.07
CA ASP A 61 7.16 11.05 9.06
C ASP A 61 7.26 10.37 7.68
N PHE A 62 7.45 9.04 7.66
CA PHE A 62 7.35 8.23 6.46
C PHE A 62 5.95 8.31 5.85
N VAL A 63 4.88 8.12 6.65
CA VAL A 63 3.48 8.21 6.21
C VAL A 63 3.19 9.59 5.62
N LYS A 64 3.63 10.68 6.26
CA LYS A 64 3.46 12.04 5.69
C LYS A 64 4.13 12.23 4.32
N CYS A 65 5.28 11.60 4.11
CA CYS A 65 5.96 11.64 2.82
C CYS A 65 5.23 10.75 1.79
N ALA A 66 4.77 9.57 2.24
CA ALA A 66 3.96 8.66 1.44
C ALA A 66 2.64 9.33 0.99
N ASP A 67 1.97 10.10 1.85
CA ASP A 67 0.76 10.87 1.49
C ASP A 67 0.97 11.88 0.36
N ARG A 68 2.17 12.46 0.26
CA ARG A 68 2.51 13.35 -0.87
C ARG A 68 2.67 12.55 -2.15
N TYR A 69 3.38 11.41 -2.06
CA TYR A 69 3.49 10.47 -3.16
C TYR A 69 2.12 9.92 -3.60
N PHE A 70 1.22 9.63 -2.66
CA PHE A 70 -0.13 9.13 -2.94
C PHE A 70 -1.02 10.17 -3.63
N ARG A 71 -0.85 11.46 -3.30
CA ARG A 71 -1.55 12.53 -4.03
C ARG A 71 -1.13 12.61 -5.50
N GLU A 72 0.16 12.50 -5.79
CA GLU A 72 0.65 12.45 -7.17
C GLU A 72 0.18 11.16 -7.88
N PHE A 73 0.13 10.05 -7.16
CA PHE A 73 -0.40 8.78 -7.67
C PHE A 73 -1.90 8.85 -8.03
N ALA A 74 -2.74 9.42 -7.15
CA ALA A 74 -4.18 9.55 -7.37
C ALA A 74 -4.51 10.39 -8.61
N VAL A 75 -3.67 11.38 -8.94
CA VAL A 75 -3.78 12.17 -10.18
C VAL A 75 -3.49 11.32 -11.43
N MET A 76 -2.61 10.32 -11.33
CA MET A 76 -2.28 9.42 -12.45
C MET A 76 -3.30 8.30 -12.66
N VAL A 77 -3.98 7.85 -11.60
CA VAL A 77 -4.88 6.68 -11.61
C VAL A 77 -6.36 7.07 -11.73
N ALA A 78 -6.68 8.33 -12.02
CA ALA A 78 -8.04 8.86 -12.12
C ALA A 78 -8.91 8.20 -13.22
N ASP A 79 -9.40 7.00 -12.93
CA ASP A 79 -10.56 6.36 -13.53
C ASP A 79 -11.39 5.77 -12.37
N ASP A 80 -12.55 6.37 -12.09
CA ASP A 80 -13.31 6.13 -10.85
C ASP A 80 -13.79 4.69 -10.67
N ARG A 81 -13.82 3.87 -11.74
CA ARG A 81 -14.19 2.45 -11.66
C ARG A 81 -13.14 1.60 -10.93
N ARG A 82 -11.86 2.00 -10.95
CA ARG A 82 -10.75 1.23 -10.35
C ARG A 82 -10.56 1.47 -8.86
N LYS A 83 -11.31 2.41 -8.26
CA LYS A 83 -11.23 2.73 -6.83
C LYS A 83 -11.98 1.73 -5.95
N MET A 84 -13.07 1.12 -6.45
CA MET A 84 -13.85 0.14 -5.68
C MET A 84 -13.19 -1.24 -5.60
N ASP A 85 -12.57 -1.71 -6.70
CA ASP A 85 -11.79 -2.96 -6.72
C ASP A 85 -10.64 -2.92 -5.70
N MET A 86 -10.08 -1.74 -5.45
CA MET A 86 -8.88 -1.58 -4.64
C MET A 86 -9.11 -1.83 -3.13
N PHE A 87 -10.35 -1.74 -2.64
CA PHE A 87 -10.68 -2.07 -1.24
C PHE A 87 -10.81 -3.58 -1.05
N GLU A 88 -11.49 -4.27 -1.97
CA GLU A 88 -11.59 -5.74 -1.95
C GLU A 88 -10.21 -6.39 -2.16
N ASP A 89 -9.39 -5.84 -3.07
CA ASP A 89 -8.00 -6.25 -3.28
C ASP A 89 -7.14 -6.11 -2.00
N MET A 90 -7.45 -5.11 -1.16
CA MET A 90 -6.70 -4.85 0.08
C MET A 90 -7.03 -5.89 1.15
N ASP A 91 -8.30 -6.20 1.36
CA ASP A 91 -8.74 -7.22 2.34
C ASP A 91 -8.25 -8.63 1.95
N GLU A 92 -8.28 -8.96 0.65
CA GLU A 92 -7.72 -10.23 0.18
C GLU A 92 -6.20 -10.28 0.34
N PHE A 93 -5.50 -9.18 0.04
CA PHE A 93 -4.06 -9.09 0.20
C PHE A 93 -3.64 -9.22 1.67
N ASP A 94 -4.27 -8.48 2.59
CA ASP A 94 -4.03 -8.56 4.04
C ASP A 94 -4.17 -10.01 4.53
N ARG A 95 -5.29 -10.68 4.18
CA ARG A 95 -5.51 -12.08 4.55
C ARG A 95 -4.39 -13.00 4.08
N MET A 96 -4.00 -12.89 2.80
CA MET A 96 -2.92 -13.70 2.23
C MET A 96 -1.57 -13.40 2.88
N PHE A 97 -1.28 -12.12 3.13
CA PHE A 97 -0.05 -11.67 3.73
C PHE A 97 0.07 -12.16 5.18
N ARG A 98 -0.98 -11.99 5.98
CA ARG A 98 -1.04 -12.45 7.38
C ARG A 98 -0.89 -13.96 7.51
N GLU A 99 -1.51 -14.72 6.62
CA GLU A 99 -1.34 -16.18 6.57
C GLU A 99 0.12 -16.55 6.29
N TRP A 100 0.73 -15.93 5.28
CA TRP A 100 2.14 -16.15 4.93
C TRP A 100 3.11 -15.74 6.04
N ALA A 101 2.89 -14.57 6.64
CA ALA A 101 3.71 -13.99 7.71
C ALA A 101 3.50 -14.67 9.07
N LYS A 102 2.46 -15.50 9.20
CA LYS A 102 2.08 -16.24 10.43
C LYS A 102 1.73 -15.31 11.60
N ILE A 103 1.08 -14.19 11.29
CA ILE A 103 0.65 -13.16 12.26
C ILE A 103 -0.87 -13.13 12.44
N ASP A 104 -1.57 -14.13 11.92
CA ASP A 104 -3.02 -14.26 12.07
C ASP A 104 -3.37 -14.60 13.54
N GLU A 105 -4.03 -13.66 14.22
CA GLU A 105 -4.47 -13.76 15.62
C GLU A 105 -5.37 -14.99 15.87
N SER A 106 -6.11 -15.44 14.84
CA SER A 106 -7.02 -16.59 14.96
C SER A 106 -6.32 -17.91 15.33
N LYS A 107 -5.00 -17.99 15.17
CA LYS A 107 -4.19 -19.17 15.49
C LYS A 107 -3.43 -19.08 16.82
N GLN A 108 -3.33 -17.92 17.45
CA GLN A 108 -2.54 -17.74 18.68
C GLN A 108 -3.29 -18.06 19.98
N ILE A 109 -4.62 -18.15 19.97
CA ILE A 109 -5.43 -18.45 21.17
C ILE A 109 -5.46 -19.97 21.52
N ARG A 110 -4.70 -20.82 20.79
CA ARG A 110 -4.71 -22.28 20.96
C ARG A 110 -3.38 -22.90 21.42
N SER A 111 -2.52 -22.17 22.16
CA SER A 111 -1.41 -22.78 22.91
C SER A 111 -1.43 -22.39 24.36
#